data_AF-W0F2Q4-F1
#
_entry.id   AF-W0F2Q4-F1
#
_cell.length_a   1.000
_cell.length_b   1.000
_cell.length_c   1.000
_cell.angle_alpha   90.00
_cell.angle_beta   90.00
_cell.angle_gamma   90.00
#
_symmetry.space_group_name_H-M   'P 1'
#
loop_
_entity.id
_entity.type
_entity.pdbx_description
1 polymer ?
#
loop_
_entity_poly.entity_id
_entity_poly.type
_entity_poly.pdbx_seq_one_letter_code
_entity_poly.pdbx_strand_id
1 'polypeptide(L)'
;MRFFKYFFYRVYRFYNKRWPNSDPEGYAWYAVFLFAIYWLIGVTVLFSNISFVTQIIAEMDWLKSKPAIIAVGLLIIGFFYWRFLYKKRYLSFCNDAYFEHTYLRNRTVAKTALWLYTVLPFILIILGIIIKKSM
;
A
#
# COMPACT_ATOMS: atom_id res chain seq x y z
N MET A 1 -0.08 10.17 1.66
CA MET A 1 0.22 9.73 3.04
C MET A 1 -0.96 9.79 4.02
N ARG A 2 -1.78 10.85 4.06
CA ARG A 2 -2.93 10.93 4.99
C ARG A 2 -3.88 9.73 4.86
N PHE A 3 -4.19 9.32 3.63
CA PHE A 3 -5.01 8.13 3.39
C PHE A 3 -4.38 6.84 3.94
N PHE A 4 -3.08 6.60 3.73
CA PHE A 4 -2.39 5.44 4.31
C PHE A 4 -2.40 5.44 5.84
N LYS A 5 -2.22 6.61 6.48
CA LYS A 5 -2.38 6.75 7.94
C LYS A 5 -3.79 6.43 8.40
N TYR A 6 -4.78 6.86 7.63
CA TYR A 6 -6.18 6.55 7.89
C TYR A 6 -6.47 5.06 7.71
N PHE A 7 -5.95 4.42 6.66
CA PHE A 7 -6.07 2.99 6.46
C PHE A 7 -5.45 2.21 7.62
N PHE A 8 -4.22 2.56 8.02
CA PHE A 8 -3.57 2.01 9.21
C PHE A 8 -4.45 2.17 10.45
N TYR A 9 -4.93 3.39 10.73
CA TYR A 9 -5.81 3.68 11.85
C TYR A 9 -7.08 2.81 11.85
N ARG A 10 -7.72 2.62 10.69
CA ARG A 10 -8.92 1.78 10.55
C ARG A 10 -8.63 0.31 10.84
N VAL A 11 -7.53 -0.23 10.33
CA VAL A 11 -7.12 -1.62 10.62
C VAL A 11 -6.76 -1.76 12.11
N TYR A 12 -5.98 -0.82 12.65
CA TYR A 12 -5.60 -0.78 14.05
C TYR A 12 -6.81 -0.80 14.98
N ARG A 13 -7.80 0.10 14.76
CA ARG A 13 -9.03 0.16 15.56
C ARG A 13 -9.90 -1.08 15.40
N PHE A 14 -10.01 -1.61 14.19
CA PHE A 14 -10.74 -2.85 13.94
C PHE A 14 -10.15 -4.01 14.73
N TYR A 15 -8.84 -4.20 14.66
CA TYR A 15 -8.14 -5.28 15.34
C TYR A 15 -8.18 -5.11 16.86
N ASN A 16 -7.86 -3.92 17.37
CA ASN A 16 -7.89 -3.61 18.80
C ASN A 16 -9.29 -3.79 19.42
N LYS A 17 -10.36 -3.50 18.67
CA LYS A 17 -11.74 -3.73 19.12
C LYS A 17 -12.08 -5.22 19.21
N ARG A 18 -11.54 -6.05 18.30
CA ARG A 18 -11.90 -7.46 18.20
C ARG A 18 -11.01 -8.36 19.06
N TRP A 19 -9.74 -7.98 19.24
CA TRP A 19 -8.71 -8.69 20.00
C TRP A 19 -7.85 -7.69 20.81
N PRO A 20 -8.37 -7.17 21.93
CA PRO A 20 -7.69 -6.12 22.71
C PRO A 20 -6.39 -6.56 23.38
N ASN A 21 -6.18 -7.87 23.56
CA ASN A 21 -4.99 -8.45 24.20
C ASN A 21 -3.89 -8.85 23.19
N SER A 22 -4.14 -8.65 21.89
CA SER A 22 -3.16 -8.95 20.83
C SER A 22 -2.41 -7.69 20.44
N ASP A 23 -1.40 -7.81 19.56
CA ASP A 23 -0.67 -6.65 19.02
C ASP A 23 -1.36 -6.05 17.78
N PRO A 24 -2.22 -5.01 17.93
CA PRO A 24 -2.85 -4.35 16.79
C PRO A 24 -1.88 -3.55 15.93
N GLU A 25 -0.71 -3.17 16.46
CA GLU A 25 0.31 -2.42 15.71
C GLU A 25 0.90 -3.32 14.63
N GLY A 26 1.42 -4.48 15.02
CA GLY A 26 2.00 -5.45 14.09
C GLY A 26 1.02 -5.88 12.99
N TYR A 27 -0.25 -6.10 13.35
CA TYR A 27 -1.27 -6.47 12.37
C TYR A 27 -1.61 -5.32 11.41
N ALA A 28 -1.83 -4.10 11.92
CA ALA A 28 -2.13 -2.94 11.08
C ALA A 28 -0.97 -2.62 10.14
N TRP A 29 0.25 -2.77 10.62
CA TRP A 29 1.46 -2.65 9.82
C TRP A 29 1.50 -3.67 8.69
N TYR A 30 1.33 -4.96 9.01
CA TYR A 30 1.34 -6.04 8.03
C TYR A 30 0.27 -5.83 6.95
N ALA A 31 -0.95 -5.46 7.34
CA ALA A 31 -2.03 -5.17 6.40
C ALA A 31 -1.69 -4.01 5.46
N VAL A 32 -1.24 -2.88 6.00
CA VAL A 32 -0.89 -1.70 5.19
C VAL A 32 0.26 -2.01 4.23
N PHE A 33 1.25 -2.77 4.70
CA PHE A 33 2.40 -3.19 3.91
C PHE A 33 2.00 -4.14 2.77
N LEU A 34 1.19 -5.17 3.05
CA LEU A 34 0.67 -6.07 2.02
C LEU A 34 -0.08 -5.31 0.92
N PHE A 35 -0.98 -4.40 1.31
CA PHE A 35 -1.71 -3.60 0.32
C PHE A 35 -0.80 -2.71 -0.52
N ALA A 36 0.26 -2.15 0.07
CA ALA A 36 1.26 -1.40 -0.69
C ALA A 36 1.99 -2.29 -1.71
N ILE A 37 2.33 -3.53 -1.36
CA ILE A 37 2.89 -4.50 -2.31
C ILE A 37 1.91 -4.80 -3.44
N TYR A 38 0.64 -5.09 -3.14
CA TYR A 38 -0.36 -5.36 -4.19
C TYR A 38 -0.50 -4.21 -5.18
N TRP A 39 -0.46 -2.97 -4.68
CA TRP A 39 -0.41 -1.78 -5.52
C TRP A 39 0.82 -1.73 -6.41
N LEU A 40 2.01 -1.99 -5.85
CA LEU A 40 3.24 -2.04 -6.63
C LEU A 40 3.16 -3.10 -7.72
N ILE A 41 2.65 -4.30 -7.42
CA ILE A 41 2.47 -5.38 -8.39
C ILE A 41 1.50 -4.94 -9.49
N GLY A 42 0.31 -4.46 -9.14
CA GLY A 42 -0.71 -4.09 -10.14
C GLY A 42 -0.26 -2.95 -11.04
N VAL A 43 0.42 -1.95 -10.48
CA VAL A 43 1.03 -0.87 -11.24
C VAL A 43 2.13 -1.39 -12.16
N THR A 44 3.02 -2.25 -11.66
CA THR A 44 4.10 -2.84 -12.47
C THR A 44 3.56 -3.67 -13.63
N VAL A 45 2.53 -4.49 -13.40
CA VAL A 45 1.87 -5.28 -14.45
C VAL A 45 1.26 -4.38 -15.52
N LEU A 46 0.55 -3.32 -15.12
CA LEU A 46 0.00 -2.36 -16.09
C LEU A 46 1.11 -1.69 -16.92
N PHE A 47 2.15 -1.17 -16.25
CA PHE A 47 3.27 -0.51 -16.92
C PHE A 47 4.09 -1.44 -17.81
N SER A 48 4.15 -2.75 -17.50
CA SER A 48 4.82 -3.74 -18.36
C SER A 48 4.14 -3.93 -19.72
N ASN A 49 2.90 -3.44 -19.89
CA ASN A 49 2.21 -3.43 -21.19
C ASN A 49 2.49 -2.16 -22.01
N ILE A 50 3.23 -1.18 -21.47
CA ILE A 50 3.59 0.05 -22.16
C ILE A 50 4.97 -0.17 -22.78
N SER A 51 5.04 -0.15 -24.12
CA SER A 51 6.24 -0.43 -24.92
C SER A 51 7.45 0.47 -24.58
N PHE A 52 7.21 1.71 -24.17
CA PHE A 52 8.26 2.62 -23.71
C PHE A 52 8.89 2.17 -22.38
N VAL A 53 8.09 1.65 -21.45
CA VAL A 53 8.56 1.25 -20.11
C VAL A 53 9.33 -0.06 -20.19
N THR A 54 8.90 -0.99 -21.05
CA THR A 54 9.64 -2.24 -21.29
C THR A 54 11.02 -1.97 -21.92
N GLN A 55 11.15 -0.96 -22.79
CA GLN A 55 12.45 -0.53 -23.32
C GLN A 55 13.36 0.02 -22.22
N ILE A 56 12.87 0.91 -21.36
CA ILE A 56 13.65 1.44 -20.23
C ILE A 56 14.11 0.33 -19.28
N ILE A 57 13.22 -0.59 -18.91
CA ILE A 57 13.57 -1.71 -18.03
C ILE A 57 14.58 -2.65 -18.72
N ALA A 58 14.48 -2.82 -20.03
CA ALA A 58 15.42 -3.63 -20.80
C ALA A 58 16.84 -3.04 -20.80
N GLU A 59 16.98 -1.72 -20.76
CA GLU A 59 18.27 -1.02 -20.69
C GLU A 59 18.86 -0.96 -19.27
N MET A 60 18.04 -1.17 -18.22
CA MET A 60 18.49 -1.19 -16.83
C MET A 60 18.93 -2.59 -16.38
N ASP A 61 20.07 -3.08 -16.88
CA ASP A 61 20.58 -4.43 -16.58
C ASP A 61 20.77 -4.71 -15.08
N TRP A 62 21.08 -3.68 -14.27
CA TRP A 62 21.24 -3.82 -12.82
C TRP A 62 19.93 -4.19 -12.09
N LEU A 63 18.78 -3.75 -12.59
CA LEU A 63 17.45 -4.03 -12.03
C LEU A 63 16.99 -5.47 -12.28
N LYS A 64 17.59 -6.17 -13.25
CA LYS A 64 17.32 -7.58 -13.55
C LYS A 64 17.98 -8.52 -12.53
N SER A 65 18.94 -8.03 -11.75
CA SER A 65 19.62 -8.83 -10.74
C SER A 65 18.71 -9.08 -9.52
N LYS A 66 18.57 -10.34 -9.09
CA LYS A 66 17.82 -10.70 -7.87
C LYS A 66 18.18 -9.85 -6.63
N PRO A 67 19.46 -9.49 -6.40
CA PRO A 67 19.84 -8.63 -5.29
C PRO A 67 19.25 -7.21 -5.35
N ALA A 68 19.15 -6.61 -6.56
CA ALA A 68 18.58 -5.27 -6.71
C ALA A 68 17.09 -5.24 -6.34
N ILE A 69 16.33 -6.26 -6.75
CA ILE A 69 14.90 -6.39 -6.39
C ILE A 69 14.73 -6.50 -4.88
N ILE A 70 15.57 -7.31 -4.21
CA ILE A 70 15.56 -7.47 -2.76
C ILE A 70 15.90 -6.14 -2.07
N ALA A 71 16.93 -5.43 -2.53
CA ALA A 71 17.33 -4.14 -1.98
C ALA A 71 16.22 -3.09 -2.09
N VAL A 72 15.56 -2.99 -3.25
CA VAL A 72 14.41 -2.10 -3.45
C VAL A 72 13.26 -2.46 -2.51
N GLY A 73 12.95 -3.76 -2.35
CA GLY A 73 11.93 -4.22 -1.41
C GLY A 73 12.23 -3.82 0.04
N LEU A 74 13.47 -4.01 0.49
CA LEU A 74 13.92 -3.61 1.82
C LEU A 74 13.85 -2.08 2.03
N LEU A 75 14.20 -1.28 1.01
CA LEU A 75 14.07 0.18 1.08
C LEU A 75 12.61 0.61 1.24
N ILE A 76 11.68 -0.03 0.53
CA ILE A 76 10.24 0.25 0.66
C ILE A 76 9.73 -0.12 2.05
N ILE A 77 10.09 -1.31 2.56
CA ILE A 77 9.76 -1.75 3.93
C ILE A 77 10.28 -0.73 4.95
N GLY A 78 11.57 -0.38 4.86
CA GLY A 78 12.22 0.55 5.76
C GLY A 78 11.58 1.94 5.73
N PHE A 79 11.24 2.43 4.53
CA PHE A 79 10.54 3.71 4.36
C PHE A 79 9.17 3.70 5.04
N PHE A 80 8.34 2.68 4.81
CA PHE A 80 7.05 2.59 5.46
C PHE A 80 7.21 2.43 6.99
N TYR A 81 8.19 1.64 7.47
CA TYR A 81 8.42 1.42 8.89
C TYR A 81 8.77 2.74 9.58
N TRP A 82 9.70 3.49 9.00
CA TRP A 82 10.10 4.81 9.47
C TRP A 82 8.95 5.82 9.53
N ARG A 83 8.04 5.75 8.57
CA ARG A 83 6.92 6.70 8.45
C ARG A 83 5.77 6.39 9.41
N PHE A 84 5.57 5.14 9.78
CA PHE A 84 4.41 4.69 10.56
C PHE A 84 4.79 4.21 11.96
N LEU A 85 5.76 3.31 12.08
CA LEU A 85 6.05 2.61 13.34
C LEU A 85 7.21 3.21 14.13
N TYR A 86 8.25 3.72 13.45
CA TYR A 86 9.44 4.22 14.13
C TYR A 86 9.10 5.27 15.19
N LYS A 87 9.66 5.10 16.40
CA LYS A 87 9.37 5.93 17.59
C LYS A 87 7.86 6.03 17.90
N LYS A 88 7.10 4.96 17.67
CA LYS A 88 5.65 4.87 17.93
C LYS A 88 4.84 6.01 17.30
N ARG A 89 5.28 6.49 16.13
CA ARG A 89 4.62 7.59 15.41
C ARG A 89 3.14 7.35 15.15
N TYR A 90 2.73 6.09 15.02
CA TYR A 90 1.33 5.71 14.83
C TYR A 90 0.41 6.21 15.94
N LEU A 91 0.86 6.34 17.19
CA LEU A 91 0.06 6.86 18.30
C LEU A 91 -0.44 8.29 18.04
N SER A 92 0.33 9.10 17.30
CA SER A 92 -0.06 10.47 16.94
C SER A 92 -1.30 10.54 16.04
N PHE A 93 -1.55 9.50 15.24
CA PHE A 93 -2.64 9.48 14.27
C PHE A 93 -3.64 8.34 14.49
N CYS A 94 -3.40 7.42 15.43
CA CYS A 94 -4.33 6.37 15.80
C CYS A 94 -5.37 6.83 16.84
N ASN A 95 -5.89 8.06 16.67
CA ASN A 95 -6.95 8.64 17.48
C ASN A 95 -7.96 9.37 16.57
N ASP A 96 -9.18 9.53 17.06
CA ASP A 96 -10.27 10.08 16.25
C ASP A 96 -10.06 11.58 15.92
N ALA A 97 -9.49 12.34 16.86
CA ALA A 97 -9.22 13.77 16.72
C ALA A 97 -8.29 14.09 15.52
N TYR A 98 -7.32 13.22 15.22
CA TYR A 98 -6.38 13.42 14.10
C TYR A 98 -7.07 13.58 12.74
N PHE A 99 -8.24 12.96 12.54
CA PHE A 99 -8.96 12.97 11.27
C PHE A 99 -10.18 13.90 11.23
N GLU A 100 -10.49 14.58 12.34
CA GLU A 100 -11.72 15.36 12.49
C GLU A 100 -11.86 16.51 11.48
N HIS A 101 -10.73 17.14 11.11
CA HIS A 101 -10.68 18.21 10.12
C HIS A 101 -10.27 17.74 8.71
N THR A 102 -10.41 16.44 8.42
CA THR A 102 -10.02 15.88 7.12
C THR A 102 -11.24 15.40 6.34
N TYR A 103 -11.12 15.34 5.01
CA TYR A 103 -12.15 14.76 4.14
C TYR A 103 -12.52 13.32 4.50
N LEU A 104 -11.64 12.62 5.23
CA LEU A 104 -11.83 11.25 5.71
C LEU A 104 -12.82 11.15 6.88
N ARG A 105 -13.25 12.28 7.47
CA ARG A 105 -14.38 12.34 8.41
C ARG A 105 -15.70 11.95 7.72
N ASN A 106 -15.86 12.27 6.44
CA ASN A 106 -17.03 11.86 5.69
C ASN A 106 -16.98 10.34 5.46
N ARG A 107 -17.90 9.61 6.12
CA ARG A 107 -17.95 8.15 6.07
C ARG A 107 -18.08 7.60 4.65
N THR A 108 -18.83 8.26 3.78
CA THR A 108 -19.02 7.83 2.40
C THR A 108 -17.73 7.96 1.62
N VAL A 109 -17.09 9.14 1.67
CA VAL A 109 -15.80 9.38 0.99
C VAL A 109 -14.72 8.43 1.50
N ALA A 110 -14.64 8.24 2.81
CA ALA A 110 -13.68 7.33 3.43
C ALA A 110 -13.91 5.87 2.99
N LYS A 111 -15.16 5.40 2.98
CA LYS A 111 -15.50 4.05 2.52
C LYS A 111 -15.18 3.87 1.04
N THR A 112 -15.53 4.83 0.18
CA THR A 112 -15.22 4.77 -1.25
C THR A 112 -13.72 4.73 -1.48
N ALA A 113 -12.95 5.58 -0.80
CA ALA A 113 -11.50 5.59 -0.93
C ALA A 113 -10.86 4.27 -0.45
N LEU A 114 -11.38 3.68 0.64
CA LEU A 114 -10.96 2.35 1.11
C LEU A 114 -11.26 1.25 0.09
N TRP A 115 -12.47 1.23 -0.47
CA TRP A 115 -12.85 0.27 -1.50
C TRP A 115 -11.99 0.41 -2.75
N LEU A 116 -11.81 1.63 -3.24
CA LEU A 116 -10.93 1.89 -4.39
C LEU A 116 -9.51 1.42 -4.09
N TYR A 117 -8.97 1.75 -2.90
CA TYR A 117 -7.63 1.32 -2.54
C TYR A 117 -7.47 -0.20 -2.45
N THR A 118 -8.49 -0.91 -1.97
CA THR A 118 -8.48 -2.37 -1.87
C THR A 118 -8.65 -3.03 -3.24
N VAL A 119 -9.59 -2.56 -4.06
CA VAL A 119 -10.05 -3.26 -5.29
C VAL A 119 -9.21 -2.88 -6.50
N LEU A 120 -8.79 -1.62 -6.61
CA LEU A 120 -8.05 -1.12 -7.77
C LEU A 120 -6.77 -1.91 -8.10
N PRO A 121 -5.90 -2.33 -7.16
CA PRO A 121 -4.73 -3.14 -7.53
C PRO A 121 -5.11 -4.45 -8.22
N PHE A 122 -6.21 -5.10 -7.83
CA PHE A 122 -6.71 -6.30 -8.50
C PHE A 122 -7.23 -5.99 -9.90
N ILE A 123 -7.97 -4.90 -10.07
CA ILE A 123 -8.43 -4.43 -11.38
C ILE A 123 -7.23 -4.19 -12.31
N LEU A 124 -6.19 -3.51 -11.82
CA LEU A 124 -4.98 -3.22 -12.60
C LEU A 124 -4.26 -4.49 -13.05
N ILE A 125 -4.16 -5.49 -12.16
CA ILE A 125 -3.58 -6.81 -12.51
C ILE A 125 -4.39 -7.47 -13.62
N ILE A 126 -5.71 -7.55 -13.47
CA ILE A 126 -6.61 -8.18 -14.44
C ILE A 126 -6.52 -7.46 -15.80
N LEU A 127 -6.62 -6.13 -15.82
CA LEU A 127 -6.51 -5.34 -17.03
C LEU A 127 -5.17 -5.57 -17.73
N GLY A 128 -4.06 -5.55 -16.98
CA GLY A 128 -2.74 -5.79 -17.55
C GLY A 128 -2.57 -7.22 -18.11
N ILE A 129 -3.22 -8.23 -17.53
CA ILE A 129 -3.24 -9.59 -18.08
C ILE A 129 -4.04 -9.63 -19.39
N ILE A 130 -5.20 -8.97 -19.43
CA ILE A 130 -6.07 -8.93 -20.62
C ILE A 130 -5.34 -8.25 -21.78
N ILE A 131 -4.75 -7.06 -21.55
CA ILE A 131 -4.00 -6.31 -22.57
C ILE A 131 -2.87 -7.17 -23.16
N LYS A 132 -2.10 -7.84 -22.29
CA LYS A 132 -1.00 -8.71 -22.71
C LYS A 132 -1.45 -9.87 -23.62
N LYS A 133 -2.65 -10.41 -23.41
CA LYS A 133 -3.20 -11.52 -24.22
C LYS A 133 -3.68 -11.04 -25.60
N SER A 134 -3.99 -9.75 -25.73
CA SER A 134 -4.48 -9.14 -26.97
C SER A 134 -3.38 -8.62 -27.89
N MET A 135 -2.11 -8.63 -27.44
CA MET A 135 -0.92 -8.29 -28.22
C MET A 135 -0.20 -9.56 -28.67
#